data_AF-A0A023EV87-F1
#
_entry.id   AF-A0A023EV87-F1
#
_cell.length_a   1.000
_cell.length_b   1.000
_cell.length_c   1.000
_cell.angle_alpha   90.00
_cell.angle_beta   90.00
_cell.angle_gamma   90.00
#
_symmetry.space_group_name_H-M   'P 1'
#
loop_
_entity.id
_entity.type
_entity.pdbx_description
1 polymer ?
#
loop_
_entity_poly.entity_id
_entity_poly.type
_entity_poly.pdbx_seq_one_letter_code
_entity_poly.pdbx_strand_id
1 'polypeptide(L)'
;MDLNQSEPQDLSLAAVQSNALSGADPSPVEVIVCEGDAPAEQPAEMVRREWKEITSEFFGCVKELQLGELIHDNMFGLFDAMSAIEMMDPKMDAGMCCNKEATPLNFQTAVESGKMKLANLESRELIGIIDATYSCMVSWLEGHSMAQTVLTCLYLHQPDKIEDKAMKSFAVAIYKIINLIRSFILRARVYEEEDFQPSNYGYDMYMDLTETKACNMLKSAEEDWVKKAKDLDGVKEKDEINALVSRLKFTRLFLQCLVALYPSKVSNVITNVSPSKTEMIDIVKTLNGALELTQVMEKTIEFGTQPDVDADTPNTMGFSMMVNQRLLPPTFPRYTKIKERSTCIQYLSELIQRLKHACKIVHCTNYHSALNFFMDFSKKFGPCLLSRSILQTLYLPSHDTVFGTKKLTEVLKESAKTFIAPPVLLSDNPLSSNPAAINCVDSFFAYNEHTFSVLFEICGYNRARQRDKLGIMLSNFANLQDEAERVDAYLHSLSMKHENPRQHLACFGTWVLYHCLRAMSFFLLSGLELELYSVHEYLYIFWYLYQFLFGWIVSALTRADTSLVEQDYAADAKGPKGSQKKPKVKKRKGKSDGKEIIFNQAMQNMCGGYY
;
A
#
# COMPACT_ATOMS: atom_id res chain seq x y z
N MET A 1 53.53 11.12 -7.48
CA MET A 1 52.69 9.95 -7.82
C MET A 1 51.54 10.04 -6.84
N ASP A 2 50.59 10.88 -7.19
CA ASP A 2 49.55 11.35 -6.26
C ASP A 2 48.21 10.96 -6.88
N LEU A 3 47.57 9.96 -6.27
CA LEU A 3 46.25 9.48 -6.62
C LEU A 3 45.26 10.12 -5.65
N ASN A 4 44.55 11.14 -6.14
CA ASN A 4 43.36 11.68 -5.52
C ASN A 4 42.24 10.62 -5.57
N GLN A 5 41.78 10.18 -4.41
CA GLN A 5 40.51 9.49 -4.24
C GLN A 5 39.40 10.54 -4.10
N SER A 6 38.48 10.59 -5.06
CA SER A 6 37.23 11.33 -4.96
C SER A 6 36.10 10.37 -4.59
N GLU A 7 35.42 10.67 -3.48
CA GLU A 7 34.20 10.01 -2.99
C GLU A 7 33.03 10.14 -4.00
N PRO A 8 32.06 9.19 -4.02
CA PRO A 8 30.86 9.32 -4.83
C PRO A 8 29.86 10.26 -4.15
N GLN A 9 29.47 11.34 -4.84
CA GLN A 9 28.39 12.22 -4.43
C GLN A 9 27.02 11.59 -4.68
N ASP A 10 26.16 11.69 -3.66
CA ASP A 10 24.74 11.37 -3.67
C ASP A 10 23.98 12.00 -4.86
N LEU A 11 23.42 11.16 -5.73
CA LEU A 11 22.40 11.54 -6.72
C LEU A 11 21.04 11.02 -6.23
N SER A 12 20.46 11.71 -5.23
CA SER A 12 19.09 11.46 -4.76
C SER A 12 18.30 12.75 -4.57
N LEU A 13 18.31 13.63 -5.59
CA LEU A 13 17.39 14.79 -5.66
C LEU A 13 17.26 15.26 -7.11
N ALA A 14 16.46 14.55 -7.90
CA ALA A 14 15.90 15.09 -9.14
C ALA A 14 14.38 15.00 -9.02
N ALA A 15 13.77 16.13 -8.62
CA ALA A 15 12.34 16.32 -8.67
C ALA A 15 11.87 16.21 -10.13
N VAL A 16 11.04 15.22 -10.43
CA VAL A 16 10.36 15.10 -11.73
C VAL A 16 9.30 16.20 -11.80
N GLN A 17 9.66 17.33 -12.40
CA GLN A 17 8.68 18.27 -12.96
C GLN A 17 8.20 17.69 -14.28
N SER A 18 7.00 17.11 -14.28
CA SER A 18 6.31 16.70 -15.51
C SER A 18 5.83 17.94 -16.26
N ASN A 19 6.64 18.42 -17.21
CA ASN A 19 6.19 19.36 -18.23
C ASN A 19 5.22 18.62 -19.16
N ALA A 20 3.93 18.95 -19.05
CA ALA A 20 2.92 18.59 -20.02
C ALA A 20 3.21 19.32 -21.34
N LEU A 21 3.82 18.63 -22.30
CA LEU A 21 3.89 19.08 -23.68
C LEU A 21 2.56 18.76 -24.36
N SER A 22 1.88 19.81 -24.80
CA SER A 22 0.64 19.80 -25.55
C SER A 22 0.77 18.98 -26.84
N GLY A 23 0.08 17.84 -26.89
CA GLY A 23 -0.14 17.08 -28.13
C GLY A 23 -1.10 17.84 -29.04
N ALA A 24 -0.69 18.05 -30.29
CA ALA A 24 -1.55 18.52 -31.36
C ALA A 24 -2.46 17.37 -31.82
N ASP A 25 -3.76 17.65 -31.88
CA ASP A 25 -4.84 16.74 -32.27
C ASP A 25 -5.13 16.85 -33.78
N PRO A 26 -5.48 15.77 -34.51
CA PRO A 26 -6.06 15.91 -35.85
C PRO A 26 -7.54 15.47 -35.91
N SER A 27 -8.43 16.47 -35.83
CA SER A 27 -9.72 16.63 -36.56
C SER A 27 -10.93 15.72 -36.21
N PRO A 28 -12.17 16.13 -36.57
CA PRO A 28 -12.99 17.08 -35.82
C PRO A 28 -14.28 16.39 -35.30
N VAL A 29 -14.62 16.62 -34.03
CA VAL A 29 -15.94 16.26 -33.49
C VAL A 29 -16.82 17.51 -33.54
N GLU A 30 -17.92 17.45 -34.29
CA GLU A 30 -18.97 18.47 -34.32
C GLU A 30 -19.56 18.66 -32.91
N VAL A 31 -19.44 19.86 -32.35
CA VAL A 31 -20.11 20.26 -31.12
C VAL A 31 -21.20 21.27 -31.47
N ILE A 32 -22.44 20.90 -31.17
CA ILE A 32 -23.64 21.73 -31.29
C ILE A 32 -23.54 22.88 -30.27
N VAL A 33 -23.61 24.12 -30.76
CA VAL A 33 -23.51 25.36 -29.97
C VAL A 33 -24.89 25.72 -29.37
N CYS A 34 -24.95 25.94 -28.06
CA CYS A 34 -26.03 26.67 -27.41
C CYS A 34 -25.65 28.15 -27.35
N GLU A 35 -26.54 29.03 -27.84
CA GLU A 35 -26.36 30.47 -27.91
C GLU A 35 -26.39 31.15 -26.53
N GLY A 36 -25.46 32.08 -26.31
CA GLY A 36 -25.43 32.99 -25.17
C GLY A 36 -24.29 34.01 -25.30
N ASP A 37 -24.65 35.27 -25.55
CA ASP A 37 -23.78 36.41 -25.88
C ASP A 37 -22.65 36.69 -24.86
N ALA A 38 -21.41 36.71 -25.34
CA ALA A 38 -20.24 37.36 -24.71
C ALA A 38 -19.28 37.91 -25.80
N PRO A 39 -18.56 39.02 -25.56
CA PRO A 39 -17.96 39.83 -26.61
C PRO A 39 -16.72 39.18 -27.25
N ALA A 40 -16.57 39.40 -28.56
CA ALA A 40 -15.60 38.77 -29.45
C ALA A 40 -14.13 38.93 -29.03
N GLU A 41 -13.49 37.82 -28.63
CA GLU A 41 -12.05 37.66 -28.71
C GLU A 41 -11.63 37.42 -30.17
N GLN A 42 -10.58 38.11 -30.61
CA GLN A 42 -10.01 37.96 -31.95
C GLN A 42 -9.49 36.51 -32.13
N PRO A 43 -9.77 35.84 -33.25
CA PRO A 43 -9.30 34.48 -33.47
C PRO A 43 -7.78 34.48 -33.60
N ALA A 44 -7.11 33.70 -32.75
CA ALA A 44 -5.69 33.41 -32.92
C ALA A 44 -5.48 32.80 -34.32
N GLU A 45 -4.69 33.49 -35.17
CA GLU A 45 -4.31 32.97 -36.48
C GLU A 45 -3.64 31.60 -36.31
N MET A 46 -4.31 30.54 -36.76
CA MET A 46 -3.69 29.23 -36.94
C MET A 46 -2.53 29.39 -37.92
N VAL A 47 -1.29 29.35 -37.41
CA VAL A 47 -0.08 29.30 -38.22
C VAL A 47 -0.21 28.14 -39.20
N ARG A 48 -0.41 28.44 -40.48
CA ARG A 48 -0.37 27.44 -41.56
C ARG A 48 1.05 26.91 -41.65
N ARG A 49 1.27 25.70 -41.15
CA ARG A 49 2.53 24.98 -41.29
C ARG A 49 2.60 24.42 -42.71
N GLU A 50 3.52 24.92 -43.53
CA GLU A 50 3.85 24.33 -44.83
C GLU A 50 4.85 23.19 -44.63
N TRP A 51 4.51 21.99 -45.12
CA TRP A 51 5.39 20.83 -45.06
C TRP A 51 6.24 20.77 -46.33
N LYS A 52 7.58 20.72 -46.18
CA LYS A 52 8.53 20.50 -47.29
C LYS A 52 9.04 19.05 -47.24
N GLU A 53 8.93 18.35 -48.36
CA GLU A 53 9.49 17.00 -48.52
C GLU A 53 11.03 17.08 -48.62
N ILE A 54 11.73 16.32 -47.76
CA ILE A 54 13.20 16.33 -47.65
C ILE A 54 13.82 14.93 -47.79
N THR A 55 13.06 13.92 -48.22
CA THR A 55 13.50 12.51 -48.20
C THR A 55 14.73 12.32 -49.09
N SER A 56 14.71 12.86 -50.31
CA SER A 56 15.82 12.74 -51.27
C SER A 56 17.08 13.45 -50.79
N GLU A 57 16.93 14.64 -50.19
CA GLU A 57 18.04 15.43 -49.63
C GLU A 57 18.67 14.70 -48.44
N PHE A 58 17.84 14.18 -47.52
CA PHE A 58 18.28 13.44 -46.35
C PHE A 58 19.06 12.15 -46.71
N PHE A 59 18.53 11.31 -47.62
CA PHE A 59 19.24 10.12 -48.09
C PHE A 59 20.49 10.44 -48.92
N GLY A 60 20.59 11.65 -49.48
CA GLY A 60 21.82 12.16 -50.09
C GLY A 60 22.92 12.31 -49.05
N CYS A 61 22.65 13.02 -47.96
CA CYS A 61 23.59 13.26 -46.87
C CYS A 61 24.00 11.98 -46.13
N VAL A 62 23.08 11.03 -45.93
CA VAL A 62 23.37 9.77 -45.22
C VAL A 62 24.47 8.95 -45.91
N LYS A 63 24.69 9.12 -47.23
CA LYS A 63 25.76 8.41 -47.96
C LYS A 63 27.17 8.88 -47.60
N GLU A 64 27.30 10.04 -46.96
CA GLU A 64 28.59 10.56 -46.50
C GLU A 64 29.05 9.90 -45.19
N LEU A 65 28.14 9.24 -44.45
CA LEU A 65 28.45 8.55 -43.20
C LEU A 65 29.25 7.28 -43.44
N GLN A 66 30.33 7.12 -42.67
CA GLN A 66 31.14 5.90 -42.67
C GLN A 66 30.56 4.84 -41.72
N LEU A 67 30.98 3.59 -41.92
CA LEU A 67 30.58 2.50 -41.05
C LEU A 67 31.06 2.76 -39.61
N GLY A 68 30.11 2.80 -38.66
CA GLY A 68 30.38 3.07 -37.25
C GLY A 68 30.17 4.53 -36.84
N GLU A 69 29.86 5.43 -37.77
CA GLU A 69 29.47 6.81 -37.46
C GLU A 69 27.98 6.92 -37.14
N LEU A 70 27.65 7.77 -36.16
CA LEU A 70 26.29 8.07 -35.75
C LEU A 70 26.17 9.59 -35.55
N ILE A 71 25.23 10.23 -36.24
CA ILE A 71 24.93 11.65 -36.05
C ILE A 71 23.84 11.75 -34.99
N HIS A 72 24.17 12.41 -33.87
CA HIS A 72 23.22 12.76 -32.82
C HIS A 72 23.66 14.06 -32.15
N ASP A 73 22.79 14.64 -31.32
CA ASP A 73 23.13 15.83 -30.54
C ASP A 73 24.18 15.51 -29.46
N ASN A 74 25.04 16.47 -29.14
CA ASN A 74 26.11 16.29 -28.13
C ASN A 74 25.58 15.97 -26.73
N MET A 75 24.34 16.35 -26.41
CA MET A 75 23.69 16.06 -25.13
C MET A 75 22.95 14.71 -25.13
N PHE A 76 22.77 14.06 -26.28
CA PHE A 76 22.09 12.78 -26.37
C PHE A 76 23.04 11.62 -26.02
N GLY A 77 22.73 10.89 -24.94
CA GLY A 77 23.48 9.71 -24.54
C GLY A 77 23.00 8.45 -25.24
N LEU A 78 23.91 7.58 -25.69
CA LEU A 78 23.53 6.30 -26.31
C LEU A 78 22.82 5.34 -25.34
N PHE A 79 22.93 5.57 -24.03
CA PHE A 79 22.14 4.85 -23.03
C PHE A 79 20.64 5.17 -23.16
N ASP A 80 20.28 6.41 -23.50
CA ASP A 80 18.88 6.81 -23.71
C ASP A 80 18.29 6.10 -24.93
N ALA A 81 19.12 5.85 -25.96
CA ALA A 81 18.73 5.09 -27.14
C ALA A 81 18.34 3.63 -26.83
N MET A 82 18.80 3.05 -25.71
CA MET A 82 18.42 1.69 -25.31
C MET A 82 16.94 1.57 -24.94
N SER A 83 16.26 2.68 -24.67
CA SER A 83 14.82 2.73 -24.38
C SER A 83 13.98 3.06 -25.62
N ALA A 84 14.60 3.23 -26.79
CA ALA A 84 13.90 3.57 -28.02
C ALA A 84 13.05 2.40 -28.52
N ILE A 85 11.91 2.74 -29.14
CA ILE A 85 11.00 1.78 -29.75
C ILE A 85 11.31 1.69 -31.24
N GLU A 86 11.30 0.47 -31.76
CA GLU A 86 11.39 0.19 -33.18
C GLU A 86 9.99 0.04 -33.76
N MET A 87 9.60 0.97 -34.64
CA MET A 87 8.34 0.88 -35.37
C MET A 87 8.36 -0.35 -36.30
N MET A 88 7.20 -0.97 -36.50
CA MET A 88 7.02 -2.19 -37.30
C MET A 88 7.67 -3.47 -36.73
N ASP A 89 8.37 -3.41 -35.59
CA ASP A 89 8.80 -4.63 -34.89
C ASP A 89 7.62 -5.20 -34.06
N PRO A 90 7.23 -6.48 -34.25
CA PRO A 90 6.07 -7.06 -33.55
C PRO A 90 6.18 -7.12 -32.02
N LYS A 91 7.39 -7.03 -31.45
CA LYS A 91 7.65 -7.07 -30.00
C LYS A 91 7.89 -5.69 -29.41
N MET A 92 8.24 -4.70 -30.22
CA MET A 92 8.54 -3.35 -29.74
C MET A 92 7.40 -2.36 -30.05
N ASP A 93 6.67 -2.58 -31.16
CA ASP A 93 5.60 -1.69 -31.62
C ASP A 93 4.21 -2.18 -31.17
N ALA A 94 3.60 -1.44 -30.26
CA ALA A 94 2.21 -1.68 -29.84
C ALA A 94 1.21 -1.51 -30.98
N GLY A 95 1.50 -0.66 -31.96
CA GLY A 95 0.70 -0.48 -33.17
C GLY A 95 0.55 -1.75 -34.01
N MET A 96 1.55 -2.64 -33.97
CA MET A 96 1.49 -3.93 -34.69
C MET A 96 0.51 -4.92 -34.04
N CYS A 97 0.24 -4.78 -32.74
CA CYS A 97 -0.74 -5.59 -32.02
C CYS A 97 -2.19 -5.16 -32.27
N CYS A 98 -2.43 -3.95 -32.82
CA CYS A 98 -3.76 -3.43 -33.17
C CYS A 98 -4.51 -4.32 -34.18
N ASN A 99 -3.81 -5.17 -34.94
CA ASN A 99 -4.40 -5.96 -36.01
C ASN A 99 -5.21 -7.19 -35.55
N LYS A 100 -5.32 -7.46 -34.24
CA LYS A 100 -6.13 -8.57 -33.70
C LYS A 100 -7.61 -8.23 -33.51
N GLU A 101 -7.95 -6.97 -33.26
CA GLU A 101 -9.33 -6.45 -33.24
C GLU A 101 -9.43 -5.31 -34.27
N ALA A 102 -10.22 -5.49 -35.33
CA ALA A 102 -10.24 -4.58 -36.49
C ALA A 102 -10.59 -3.11 -36.16
N THR A 103 -11.25 -2.85 -35.03
CA THR A 103 -11.53 -1.51 -34.49
C THR A 103 -11.84 -1.63 -32.99
N PRO A 104 -11.09 -0.95 -32.10
CA PRO A 104 -11.43 -0.89 -30.68
C PRO A 104 -12.84 -0.33 -30.48
N LEU A 105 -13.66 -1.02 -29.68
CA LEU A 105 -15.03 -0.58 -29.39
C LEU A 105 -14.99 0.43 -28.26
N ASN A 106 -15.26 1.70 -28.57
CA ASN A 106 -15.55 2.71 -27.55
C ASN A 106 -17.01 2.59 -27.09
N PHE A 107 -17.37 3.28 -26.00
CA PHE A 107 -18.73 3.26 -25.44
C PHE A 107 -19.82 3.56 -26.48
N GLN A 108 -19.65 4.64 -27.25
CA GLN A 108 -20.66 5.11 -28.20
C GLN A 108 -20.86 4.11 -29.35
N THR A 109 -19.76 3.64 -29.96
CA THR A 109 -19.78 2.66 -31.03
C THR A 109 -20.30 1.30 -30.56
N ALA A 110 -20.03 0.90 -29.31
CA ALA A 110 -20.55 -0.36 -28.76
C ALA A 110 -22.07 -0.32 -28.58
N VAL A 111 -22.62 0.83 -28.17
CA VAL A 111 -24.07 1.04 -28.06
C VAL A 111 -24.72 1.08 -29.45
N GLU A 112 -24.19 1.88 -30.38
CA GLU A 112 -24.72 2.03 -31.74
C GLU A 112 -24.67 0.72 -32.54
N SER A 113 -23.62 -0.08 -32.36
CA SER A 113 -23.47 -1.39 -33.02
C SER A 113 -24.28 -2.51 -32.34
N GLY A 114 -25.00 -2.22 -31.26
CA GLY A 114 -25.79 -3.20 -30.50
C GLY A 114 -24.95 -4.25 -29.74
N LYS A 115 -23.63 -4.04 -29.64
CA LYS A 115 -22.70 -4.91 -28.89
C LYS A 115 -22.73 -4.66 -27.38
N MET A 116 -23.43 -3.62 -26.94
CA MET A 116 -23.63 -3.26 -25.53
C MET A 116 -25.08 -2.83 -25.30
N LYS A 117 -25.74 -3.41 -24.30
CA LYS A 117 -27.10 -3.05 -23.90
C LYS A 117 -27.07 -2.01 -22.77
N LEU A 118 -27.93 -0.99 -22.86
CA LEU A 118 -28.09 0.01 -21.80
C LEU A 118 -29.26 -0.28 -20.85
N ALA A 119 -30.24 -1.05 -21.32
CA ALA A 119 -31.46 -1.40 -20.62
C ALA A 119 -31.79 -2.90 -20.78
N ASN A 120 -32.70 -3.40 -19.96
CA ASN A 120 -33.23 -4.77 -20.02
C ASN A 120 -32.13 -5.85 -19.97
N LEU A 121 -31.12 -5.65 -19.11
CA LEU A 121 -30.08 -6.64 -18.88
C LEU A 121 -30.66 -7.83 -18.12
N GLU A 122 -30.40 -9.03 -18.61
CA GLU A 122 -30.83 -10.26 -17.94
C GLU A 122 -29.98 -10.54 -16.69
N SER A 123 -30.52 -11.32 -15.74
CA SER A 123 -29.80 -11.74 -14.52
C SER A 123 -28.46 -12.39 -14.87
N ARG A 124 -28.46 -13.28 -15.86
CA ARG A 124 -27.28 -13.98 -16.36
C ARG A 124 -26.23 -13.05 -16.96
N GLU A 125 -26.65 -12.04 -17.71
CA GLU A 125 -25.76 -11.04 -18.31
C GLU A 125 -25.11 -10.18 -17.24
N LEU A 126 -25.90 -9.68 -16.28
CA LEU A 126 -25.41 -8.89 -15.15
C LEU A 126 -24.38 -9.66 -14.31
N ILE A 127 -24.66 -10.92 -13.99
CA ILE A 127 -23.71 -11.77 -13.27
C ILE A 127 -22.39 -11.89 -14.03
N GLY A 128 -22.44 -12.16 -15.34
CA GLY A 128 -21.24 -12.26 -16.18
C GLY A 128 -20.41 -10.97 -16.20
N ILE A 129 -21.07 -9.82 -16.34
CA ILE A 129 -20.41 -8.50 -16.36
C ILE A 129 -19.77 -8.18 -14.99
N ILE A 130 -20.49 -8.46 -13.90
CA ILE A 130 -19.99 -8.22 -12.54
C ILE A 130 -18.76 -9.08 -12.25
N ASP A 131 -18.82 -10.38 -12.56
CA ASP A 131 -17.70 -11.30 -12.31
C ASP A 131 -16.48 -10.95 -13.18
N ALA A 132 -16.69 -10.57 -14.45
CA ALA A 132 -15.63 -10.06 -15.32
C ALA A 132 -15.01 -8.76 -14.76
N THR A 133 -15.82 -7.85 -14.22
CA THR A 133 -15.34 -6.60 -13.62
C THR A 133 -14.48 -6.87 -12.38
N TYR A 134 -14.88 -7.84 -11.54
CA TYR A 134 -14.06 -8.27 -10.40
C TYR A 134 -12.73 -8.88 -10.85
N SER A 135 -12.74 -9.75 -11.86
CA SER A 135 -11.53 -10.32 -12.43
C SER A 135 -10.56 -9.24 -12.90
N CYS A 136 -11.06 -8.23 -13.63
CA CYS A 136 -10.25 -7.08 -14.04
C CYS A 136 -9.71 -6.27 -12.85
N MET A 137 -10.53 -6.04 -11.81
CA MET A 137 -10.11 -5.31 -10.62
C MET A 137 -9.01 -6.07 -9.86
N VAL A 138 -9.13 -7.39 -9.71
CA VAL A 138 -8.11 -8.20 -9.05
C VAL A 138 -6.82 -8.23 -9.87
N SER A 139 -6.90 -8.36 -11.20
CA SER A 139 -5.73 -8.26 -12.08
C SER A 139 -5.01 -6.91 -11.95
N TRP A 140 -5.74 -5.81 -11.82
CA TRP A 140 -5.15 -4.49 -11.54
C TRP A 140 -4.43 -4.44 -10.18
N LEU A 141 -5.01 -5.04 -9.13
CA LEU A 141 -4.38 -5.13 -7.80
C LEU A 141 -3.11 -5.99 -7.75
N GLU A 142 -2.86 -6.78 -8.78
CA GLU A 142 -1.65 -7.59 -8.95
C GLU A 142 -0.60 -6.93 -9.86
N GLY A 143 -0.77 -5.65 -10.21
CA GLY A 143 0.25 -4.83 -10.88
C GLY A 143 0.01 -4.58 -12.36
N HIS A 144 -1.06 -5.14 -12.95
CA HIS A 144 -1.42 -4.81 -14.33
C HIS A 144 -1.98 -3.38 -14.46
N SER A 145 -1.81 -2.76 -15.64
CA SER A 145 -2.33 -1.43 -15.90
C SER A 145 -3.85 -1.38 -15.78
N MET A 146 -4.37 -0.34 -15.12
CA MET A 146 -5.80 -0.07 -15.04
C MET A 146 -6.44 0.10 -16.43
N ALA A 147 -5.71 0.71 -17.38
CA ALA A 147 -6.16 0.90 -18.76
C ALA A 147 -6.38 -0.43 -19.50
N GLN A 148 -5.59 -1.45 -19.19
CA GLN A 148 -5.63 -2.78 -19.83
C GLN A 148 -6.51 -3.79 -19.07
N THR A 149 -7.06 -3.41 -17.92
CA THR A 149 -7.84 -4.30 -17.05
C THR A 149 -9.22 -3.69 -16.78
N VAL A 150 -9.37 -2.90 -15.72
CA VAL A 150 -10.66 -2.38 -15.25
C VAL A 150 -11.32 -1.47 -16.28
N LEU A 151 -10.56 -0.58 -16.91
CA LEU A 151 -11.08 0.37 -17.90
C LEU A 151 -11.35 -0.26 -19.26
N THR A 152 -11.20 -1.58 -19.41
CA THR A 152 -11.73 -2.31 -20.58
C THR A 152 -13.25 -2.48 -20.48
N CYS A 153 -13.83 -2.37 -19.28
CA CYS A 153 -15.26 -2.40 -19.05
C CYS A 153 -15.89 -1.06 -19.45
N LEU A 154 -16.61 -1.04 -20.57
CA LEU A 154 -17.24 0.14 -21.14
C LEU A 154 -18.38 0.67 -20.24
N TYR A 155 -19.04 -0.17 -19.43
CA TYR A 155 -20.03 0.28 -18.45
C TYR A 155 -19.45 1.26 -17.43
N LEU A 156 -18.14 1.24 -17.21
CA LEU A 156 -17.49 2.21 -16.36
C LEU A 156 -17.36 3.56 -17.09
N HIS A 157 -17.16 3.63 -18.41
CA HIS A 157 -16.82 4.91 -19.05
C HIS A 157 -17.89 5.99 -18.89
N GLN A 158 -19.19 5.62 -19.00
CA GLN A 158 -20.31 6.56 -18.88
C GLN A 158 -21.46 5.96 -18.05
N PRO A 159 -21.34 5.91 -16.71
CA PRO A 159 -22.35 5.29 -15.84
C PRO A 159 -23.70 6.01 -15.89
N ASP A 160 -23.72 7.28 -16.27
CA ASP A 160 -24.94 8.09 -16.36
C ASP A 160 -25.93 7.62 -17.40
N LYS A 161 -25.40 7.18 -18.54
CA LYS A 161 -26.19 6.75 -19.70
C LYS A 161 -26.74 5.34 -19.56
N ILE A 162 -26.38 4.63 -18.49
CA ILE A 162 -26.92 3.29 -18.21
C ILE A 162 -28.36 3.44 -17.67
N GLU A 163 -29.31 2.81 -18.33
CA GLU A 163 -30.73 2.82 -17.94
C GLU A 163 -31.04 1.73 -16.90
N ASP A 164 -30.37 0.57 -17.00
CA ASP A 164 -30.51 -0.50 -16.02
C ASP A 164 -30.01 -0.08 -14.64
N LYS A 165 -30.93 -0.04 -13.67
CA LYS A 165 -30.67 0.44 -12.31
C LYS A 165 -29.60 -0.38 -11.58
N ALA A 166 -29.59 -1.71 -11.76
CA ALA A 166 -28.63 -2.57 -11.08
C ALA A 166 -27.23 -2.35 -11.65
N MET A 167 -27.08 -2.35 -12.97
CA MET A 167 -25.80 -2.10 -13.64
C MET A 167 -25.27 -0.70 -13.35
N LYS A 168 -26.12 0.34 -13.39
CA LYS A 168 -25.74 1.71 -13.01
C LYS A 168 -25.25 1.80 -11.58
N SER A 169 -25.99 1.21 -10.64
CA SER A 169 -25.60 1.21 -9.22
C SER A 169 -24.28 0.48 -8.96
N PHE A 170 -24.05 -0.64 -9.65
CA PHE A 170 -22.81 -1.41 -9.58
C PHE A 170 -21.63 -0.63 -10.18
N ALA A 171 -21.77 -0.05 -11.37
CA ALA A 171 -20.72 0.74 -12.02
C ALA A 171 -20.26 1.91 -11.12
N VAL A 172 -21.21 2.68 -10.56
CA VAL A 172 -20.92 3.77 -9.63
C VAL A 172 -20.20 3.25 -8.37
N ALA A 173 -20.63 2.12 -7.81
CA ALA A 173 -19.99 1.55 -6.62
C ALA A 173 -18.56 1.06 -6.90
N ILE A 174 -18.32 0.42 -8.05
CA ILE A 174 -16.99 -0.02 -8.48
C ILE A 174 -16.05 1.18 -8.62
N TYR A 175 -16.49 2.29 -9.19
CA TYR A 175 -15.70 3.52 -9.20
C TYR A 175 -15.28 3.99 -7.81
N LYS A 176 -16.23 4.01 -6.86
CA LYS A 176 -15.95 4.42 -5.47
C LYS A 176 -14.98 3.44 -4.80
N ILE A 177 -15.12 2.14 -5.06
CA ILE A 177 -14.17 1.11 -4.59
C ILE A 177 -12.76 1.38 -5.15
N ILE A 178 -12.62 1.56 -6.46
CA ILE A 178 -11.33 1.83 -7.12
C ILE A 178 -10.68 3.10 -6.54
N ASN A 179 -11.45 4.18 -6.39
CA ASN A 179 -11.00 5.42 -5.77
C ASN A 179 -10.49 5.21 -4.34
N LEU A 180 -11.22 4.48 -3.51
CA LEU A 180 -10.83 4.18 -2.13
C LEU A 180 -9.56 3.34 -2.09
N ILE A 181 -9.47 2.27 -2.90
CA ILE A 181 -8.28 1.42 -2.99
C ILE A 181 -7.05 2.28 -3.34
N ARG A 182 -7.15 3.12 -4.38
CA ARG A 182 -6.07 4.03 -4.75
C ARG A 182 -5.71 4.98 -3.62
N SER A 183 -6.72 5.54 -2.95
CA SER A 183 -6.50 6.46 -1.84
C SER A 183 -5.77 5.78 -0.67
N PHE A 184 -6.05 4.51 -0.38
CA PHE A 184 -5.30 3.72 0.60
C PHE A 184 -3.84 3.51 0.17
N ILE A 185 -3.62 3.07 -1.08
CA ILE A 185 -2.28 2.76 -1.60
C ILE A 185 -1.41 4.02 -1.67
N LEU A 186 -1.93 5.10 -2.24
CA LEU A 186 -1.24 6.39 -2.37
C LEU A 186 -0.93 7.02 -1.01
N ARG A 187 -1.82 6.86 -0.02
CA ARG A 187 -1.58 7.35 1.34
C ARG A 187 -0.53 6.51 2.06
N ALA A 188 -0.53 5.20 1.86
CA ALA A 188 0.42 4.30 2.51
C ALA A 188 1.86 4.47 1.98
N ARG A 189 2.03 4.78 0.68
CA ARG A 189 3.34 4.97 0.02
C ARG A 189 4.27 3.75 0.15
N VAL A 190 3.70 2.54 0.06
CA VAL A 190 4.43 1.26 0.19
C VAL A 190 4.35 0.40 -1.08
N TYR A 191 4.39 1.06 -2.23
CA TYR A 191 4.39 0.43 -3.55
C TYR A 191 5.49 1.03 -4.43
N GLU A 192 6.01 0.23 -5.35
CA GLU A 192 6.85 0.66 -6.46
C GLU A 192 6.07 0.48 -7.78
N GLU A 193 6.53 1.06 -8.89
CA GLU A 193 5.81 1.00 -10.18
C GLU A 193 5.61 -0.43 -10.73
N GLU A 194 6.46 -1.38 -10.29
CA GLU A 194 6.33 -2.80 -10.60
C GLU A 194 5.16 -3.47 -9.87
N ASP A 195 4.80 -2.98 -8.67
CA ASP A 195 3.75 -3.56 -7.84
C ASP A 195 2.37 -2.99 -8.19
N PHE A 196 2.31 -1.70 -8.54
CA PHE A 196 1.05 -0.99 -8.76
C PHE A 196 1.22 0.27 -9.59
N GLN A 197 0.36 0.41 -10.60
CA GLN A 197 0.31 1.61 -11.42
C GLN A 197 -0.84 2.53 -10.96
N PRO A 198 -0.54 3.71 -10.41
CA PRO A 198 -1.56 4.64 -9.91
C PRO A 198 -2.19 5.51 -11.01
N SER A 199 -1.75 5.46 -12.27
CA SER A 199 -2.30 6.34 -13.31
C SER A 199 -3.81 6.10 -13.54
N ASN A 200 -4.59 7.18 -13.70
CA ASN A 200 -6.01 7.11 -14.09
C ASN A 200 -6.19 7.34 -15.60
N TYR A 201 -5.12 7.66 -16.32
CA TYR A 201 -5.18 7.90 -17.77
C TYR A 201 -6.21 8.96 -18.19
N GLY A 202 -6.43 9.98 -17.35
CA GLY A 202 -7.39 11.06 -17.62
C GLY A 202 -8.87 10.71 -17.42
N TYR A 203 -9.19 9.51 -16.94
CA TYR A 203 -10.57 9.16 -16.57
C TYR A 203 -10.99 9.91 -15.31
N ASP A 204 -11.99 10.78 -15.47
CA ASP A 204 -12.59 11.50 -14.35
C ASP A 204 -13.42 10.53 -13.52
N MET A 205 -12.99 10.30 -12.29
CA MET A 205 -13.55 9.25 -11.43
C MET A 205 -14.84 9.72 -10.76
N TYR A 206 -15.88 9.92 -11.56
CA TYR A 206 -17.28 10.13 -11.16
C TYR A 206 -17.46 10.78 -9.77
N MET A 207 -16.99 12.03 -9.63
CA MET A 207 -16.78 12.67 -8.33
C MET A 207 -18.07 13.11 -7.64
N ASP A 208 -19.16 13.33 -8.40
CA ASP A 208 -20.35 14.02 -7.90
C ASP A 208 -21.19 13.22 -6.88
N LEU A 209 -20.99 11.91 -6.79
CA LEU A 209 -21.73 11.04 -5.87
C LEU A 209 -20.90 10.64 -4.65
N THR A 210 -21.43 10.87 -3.45
CA THR A 210 -20.84 10.35 -2.21
C THR A 210 -20.93 8.82 -2.14
N GLU A 211 -20.02 8.18 -1.42
CA GLU A 211 -19.99 6.72 -1.21
C GLU A 211 -21.28 6.22 -0.53
N THR A 212 -21.86 7.01 0.38
CA THR A 212 -23.14 6.70 1.02
C THR A 212 -24.30 6.61 0.01
N LYS A 213 -24.35 7.54 -0.95
CA LYS A 213 -25.34 7.50 -2.04
C LYS A 213 -25.14 6.25 -2.91
N ALA A 214 -23.90 5.90 -3.26
CA ALA A 214 -23.61 4.70 -4.03
C ALA A 214 -24.08 3.42 -3.30
N CYS A 215 -23.84 3.32 -1.98
CA CYS A 215 -24.36 2.22 -1.16
C CYS A 215 -25.90 2.16 -1.15
N ASN A 216 -26.58 3.30 -1.10
CA ASN A 216 -28.05 3.36 -1.12
C ASN A 216 -28.62 2.96 -2.50
N MET A 217 -27.95 3.32 -3.59
CA MET A 217 -28.32 2.90 -4.94
C MET A 217 -28.23 1.37 -5.08
N LEU A 218 -27.14 0.75 -4.63
CA LEU A 218 -26.98 -0.71 -4.60
C LEU A 218 -28.07 -1.38 -3.76
N LYS A 219 -28.33 -0.86 -2.56
CA LYS A 219 -29.39 -1.40 -1.68
C LYS A 219 -30.75 -1.35 -2.35
N SER A 220 -31.08 -0.25 -3.04
CA SER A 220 -32.35 -0.13 -3.76
C SER A 220 -32.44 -1.11 -4.94
N ALA A 221 -31.34 -1.33 -5.66
CA ALA A 221 -31.28 -2.34 -6.72
C ALA A 221 -31.44 -3.77 -6.16
N GLU A 222 -30.80 -4.09 -5.03
CA GLU A 222 -30.97 -5.36 -4.32
C GLU A 222 -32.46 -5.62 -3.99
N GLU A 223 -33.14 -4.63 -3.39
CA GLU A 223 -34.54 -4.75 -2.98
C GLU A 223 -35.49 -4.99 -4.17
N ASP A 224 -35.23 -4.37 -5.33
CA ASP A 224 -36.05 -4.55 -6.53
C ASP A 224 -35.89 -5.96 -7.11
N TRP A 225 -34.67 -6.49 -7.17
CA TRP A 225 -34.43 -7.87 -7.61
C TRP A 225 -34.97 -8.91 -6.61
N VAL A 226 -34.90 -8.64 -5.30
CA VAL A 226 -35.52 -9.50 -4.29
C VAL A 226 -37.05 -9.54 -4.43
N LYS A 227 -37.70 -8.42 -4.76
CA LYS A 227 -39.15 -8.40 -5.06
C LYS A 227 -39.45 -9.21 -6.32
N LYS A 228 -38.70 -8.98 -7.40
CA LYS A 228 -38.83 -9.74 -8.65
C LYS A 228 -38.68 -11.25 -8.45
N ALA A 229 -37.77 -11.69 -7.58
CA ALA A 229 -37.63 -13.11 -7.24
C ALA A 229 -38.86 -13.70 -6.53
N LYS A 230 -39.59 -12.90 -5.74
CA LYS A 230 -40.82 -13.36 -5.06
C LYS A 230 -42.00 -13.53 -6.01
N ASP A 231 -42.05 -12.71 -7.06
CA ASP A 231 -43.14 -12.69 -8.04
C ASP A 231 -43.01 -13.79 -9.11
N LEU A 232 -41.85 -14.44 -9.19
CA LEU A 232 -41.60 -15.55 -10.11
C LEU A 232 -41.98 -16.90 -9.48
N ASP A 233 -42.35 -17.88 -10.30
CA ASP A 233 -42.64 -19.25 -9.85
C ASP A 233 -41.46 -20.20 -10.08
N GLY A 234 -40.60 -19.93 -11.08
CA GLY A 234 -39.50 -20.79 -11.48
C GLY A 234 -38.35 -20.86 -10.48
N VAL A 235 -37.96 -22.08 -10.07
CA VAL A 235 -36.85 -22.31 -9.11
C VAL A 235 -35.51 -21.84 -9.69
N LYS A 236 -35.24 -22.16 -10.96
CA LYS A 236 -33.97 -21.79 -11.63
C LYS A 236 -33.80 -20.27 -11.75
N GLU A 237 -34.85 -19.56 -12.15
CA GLU A 237 -34.82 -18.09 -12.28
C GLU A 237 -34.66 -17.42 -10.91
N LYS A 238 -35.27 -17.98 -9.85
CA LYS A 238 -35.04 -17.53 -8.47
C LYS A 238 -33.59 -17.71 -8.05
N ASP A 239 -32.98 -18.85 -8.35
CA ASP A 239 -31.58 -19.12 -8.00
C ASP A 239 -30.62 -18.18 -8.74
N GLU A 240 -30.87 -17.89 -10.03
CA GLU A 240 -30.12 -16.90 -10.79
C GLU A 240 -30.27 -15.48 -10.20
N ILE A 241 -31.48 -15.06 -9.83
CA ILE A 241 -31.68 -13.75 -9.19
C ILE A 241 -31.02 -13.70 -7.82
N ASN A 242 -31.09 -14.76 -7.03
CA ASN A 242 -30.39 -14.84 -5.74
C ASN A 242 -28.86 -14.73 -5.91
N ALA A 243 -28.32 -15.35 -6.96
CA ALA A 243 -26.91 -15.23 -7.32
C ALA A 243 -26.53 -13.78 -7.70
N LEU A 244 -27.37 -13.08 -8.45
CA LEU A 244 -27.17 -11.65 -8.74
C LEU A 244 -27.23 -10.79 -7.46
N VAL A 245 -28.26 -10.98 -6.63
CA VAL A 245 -28.45 -10.22 -5.38
C VAL A 245 -27.25 -10.42 -4.45
N SER A 246 -26.68 -11.63 -4.37
CA SER A 246 -25.48 -11.89 -3.56
C SER A 246 -24.28 -11.04 -3.99
N ARG A 247 -24.09 -10.81 -5.30
CA ARG A 247 -23.00 -10.00 -5.85
C ARG A 247 -23.20 -8.51 -5.62
N LEU A 248 -24.43 -8.01 -5.81
CA LEU A 248 -24.77 -6.63 -5.49
C LEU A 248 -24.56 -6.35 -4.00
N LYS A 249 -25.06 -7.26 -3.15
CA LYS A 249 -24.89 -7.19 -1.70
C LYS A 249 -23.42 -7.26 -1.29
N PHE A 250 -22.62 -8.13 -1.90
CA PHE A 250 -21.17 -8.17 -1.67
C PHE A 250 -20.51 -6.84 -2.02
N THR A 251 -20.80 -6.29 -3.20
CA THR A 251 -20.29 -4.97 -3.65
C THR A 251 -20.58 -3.89 -2.60
N ARG A 252 -21.83 -3.85 -2.10
CA ARG A 252 -22.27 -2.86 -1.11
C ARG A 252 -21.54 -3.02 0.21
N LEU A 253 -21.46 -4.26 0.74
CA LEU A 253 -20.77 -4.52 2.00
C LEU A 253 -19.27 -4.24 1.88
N PHE A 254 -18.65 -4.55 0.74
CA PHE A 254 -17.25 -4.27 0.48
C PHE A 254 -16.98 -2.77 0.44
N LEU A 255 -17.77 -1.99 -0.31
CA LEU A 255 -17.69 -0.53 -0.33
C LEU A 255 -17.89 0.05 1.08
N GLN A 256 -18.92 -0.39 1.81
CA GLN A 256 -19.18 0.05 3.18
C GLN A 256 -18.00 -0.21 4.12
N CYS A 257 -17.36 -1.37 4.01
CA CYS A 257 -16.15 -1.70 4.78
C CYS A 257 -14.97 -0.79 4.42
N LEU A 258 -14.71 -0.56 3.14
CA LEU A 258 -13.61 0.31 2.71
C LEU A 258 -13.80 1.76 3.18
N VAL A 259 -15.03 2.28 3.10
CA VAL A 259 -15.38 3.61 3.63
C VAL A 259 -15.15 3.67 5.13
N ALA A 260 -15.64 2.67 5.87
CA ALA A 260 -15.52 2.64 7.33
C ALA A 260 -14.06 2.44 7.79
N LEU A 261 -13.22 1.78 7.00
CA LEU A 261 -11.79 1.60 7.28
C LEU A 261 -10.96 2.85 6.92
N TYR A 262 -11.43 3.69 5.99
CA TYR A 262 -10.65 4.81 5.51
C TYR A 262 -10.50 5.88 6.60
N PRO A 263 -9.27 6.31 6.95
CA PRO A 263 -9.06 7.35 7.95
C PRO A 263 -9.56 8.71 7.45
N SER A 264 -10.83 9.01 7.70
CA SER A 264 -11.47 10.29 7.44
C SER A 264 -12.73 10.40 8.30
N LYS A 265 -12.87 11.50 9.05
CA LYS A 265 -14.17 11.87 9.63
C LYS A 265 -14.81 12.93 8.75
N VAL A 266 -16.01 12.64 8.24
CA VAL A 266 -16.89 13.62 7.60
C VAL A 266 -17.59 14.43 8.70
N SER A 267 -16.82 15.31 9.33
CA SER A 267 -17.29 16.54 9.95
C SER A 267 -16.59 17.67 9.18
N ASN A 268 -17.06 18.92 9.23
CA ASN A 268 -16.53 20.04 8.42
C ASN A 268 -15.03 20.38 8.59
N VAL A 269 -14.26 19.53 9.27
CA VAL A 269 -12.79 19.50 9.35
C VAL A 269 -12.35 18.06 9.01
N ILE A 270 -11.57 17.88 7.94
CA ILE A 270 -10.97 16.57 7.60
C ILE A 270 -10.01 16.19 8.72
N THR A 271 -10.42 15.26 9.58
CA THR A 271 -9.52 14.67 10.59
C THR A 271 -9.12 13.26 10.14
N ASN A 272 -7.82 13.02 9.95
CA ASN A 272 -7.23 11.71 9.60
C ASN A 272 -7.24 10.76 10.80
N VAL A 273 -8.43 10.38 11.27
CA VAL A 273 -8.60 9.56 12.48
C VAL A 273 -9.05 8.17 12.08
N SER A 274 -8.37 7.16 12.63
CA SER A 274 -8.72 5.75 12.40
C SER A 274 -9.98 5.33 13.17
N PRO A 275 -10.65 4.26 12.75
CA PRO A 275 -11.82 3.74 13.45
C PRO A 275 -11.49 3.30 14.89
N SER A 276 -12.39 3.58 15.81
CA SER A 276 -12.32 3.17 17.21
C SER A 276 -12.50 1.65 17.37
N LYS A 277 -12.18 1.12 18.55
CA LYS A 277 -12.37 -0.30 18.88
C LYS A 277 -13.79 -0.80 18.63
N THR A 278 -14.80 0.01 18.93
CA THR A 278 -16.20 -0.35 18.74
C THR A 278 -16.56 -0.38 17.26
N GLU A 279 -16.15 0.63 16.50
CA GLU A 279 -16.35 0.67 15.05
C GLU A 279 -15.65 -0.50 14.35
N MET A 280 -14.44 -0.87 14.78
CA MET A 280 -13.71 -2.04 14.28
C MET A 280 -14.50 -3.35 14.45
N ILE A 281 -15.23 -3.51 15.56
CA ILE A 281 -16.07 -4.70 15.78
C ILE A 281 -17.20 -4.76 14.75
N ASP A 282 -17.84 -3.63 14.45
CA ASP A 282 -18.94 -3.56 13.48
C ASP A 282 -18.44 -3.70 12.03
N ILE A 283 -17.24 -3.18 11.73
CA ILE A 283 -16.54 -3.43 10.46
C ILE A 283 -16.28 -4.93 10.30
N VAL A 284 -15.76 -5.61 11.32
CA VAL A 284 -15.50 -7.06 11.27
C VAL A 284 -16.79 -7.87 11.08
N LYS A 285 -17.92 -7.46 11.68
CA LYS A 285 -19.23 -8.09 11.41
C LYS A 285 -19.64 -7.94 9.95
N THR A 286 -19.47 -6.74 9.39
CA THR A 286 -19.76 -6.45 7.98
C THR A 286 -18.87 -7.28 7.05
N LEU A 287 -17.57 -7.40 7.37
CA LEU A 287 -16.63 -8.25 6.65
C LEU A 287 -17.00 -9.73 6.73
N ASN A 288 -17.51 -10.24 7.86
CA ASN A 288 -18.00 -11.62 7.93
C ASN A 288 -19.21 -11.85 7.01
N GLY A 289 -20.14 -10.89 6.94
CA GLY A 289 -21.25 -10.96 5.98
C GLY A 289 -20.76 -10.94 4.53
N ALA A 290 -19.76 -10.12 4.20
CA ALA A 290 -19.15 -10.13 2.87
C ALA A 290 -18.45 -11.48 2.55
N LEU A 291 -17.75 -12.05 3.53
CA LEU A 291 -17.10 -13.35 3.40
C LEU A 291 -18.09 -14.48 3.09
N GLU A 292 -19.22 -14.54 3.79
CA GLU A 292 -20.28 -15.53 3.52
C GLU A 292 -20.80 -15.41 2.08
N LEU A 293 -20.94 -14.19 1.56
CA LEU A 293 -21.37 -13.96 0.17
C LEU A 293 -20.35 -14.46 -0.85
N THR A 294 -19.04 -14.36 -0.59
CA THR A 294 -18.03 -14.90 -1.52
C THR A 294 -18.18 -16.41 -1.74
N GLN A 295 -18.59 -17.16 -0.70
CA GLN A 295 -18.85 -18.60 -0.82
C GLN A 295 -20.09 -18.91 -1.67
N VAL A 296 -21.11 -18.04 -1.61
CA VAL A 296 -22.29 -18.15 -2.49
C VAL A 296 -21.91 -17.81 -3.92
N MET A 297 -21.13 -16.75 -4.12
CA MET A 297 -20.64 -16.33 -5.44
C MET A 297 -19.84 -17.45 -6.12
N GLU A 298 -18.92 -18.10 -5.40
CA GLU A 298 -18.10 -19.20 -5.92
C GLU A 298 -18.95 -20.37 -6.43
N LYS A 299 -20.02 -20.74 -5.71
CA LYS A 299 -20.95 -21.81 -6.12
C LYS A 299 -21.90 -21.43 -7.24
N THR A 300 -21.99 -20.14 -7.56
CA THR A 300 -22.98 -19.60 -8.51
C THR A 300 -22.33 -18.86 -9.69
N ILE A 301 -21.06 -19.15 -9.99
CA ILE A 301 -20.35 -18.59 -11.14
C ILE A 301 -21.05 -18.96 -12.45
N GLU A 302 -21.50 -20.23 -12.57
CA GLU A 302 -22.08 -20.79 -13.79
C GLU A 302 -23.39 -20.13 -14.22
N PHE A 303 -24.10 -19.47 -13.29
CA PHE A 303 -25.32 -18.72 -13.60
C PHE A 303 -25.07 -17.45 -14.42
N GLY A 304 -23.82 -16.99 -14.53
CA GLY A 304 -23.44 -15.88 -15.42
C GLY A 304 -23.20 -16.31 -16.86
N THR A 305 -23.18 -15.32 -17.77
CA THR A 305 -22.60 -15.51 -19.10
C THR A 305 -21.10 -15.83 -18.95
N GLN A 306 -20.67 -17.01 -19.40
CA GLN A 306 -19.27 -17.46 -19.26
C GLN A 306 -18.40 -16.91 -20.39
N PRO A 307 -17.10 -16.72 -20.13
CA PRO A 307 -16.16 -16.39 -21.19
C PRO A 307 -15.96 -17.56 -22.16
N ASP A 308 -15.28 -17.30 -23.28
CA ASP A 308 -14.91 -18.36 -24.23
C ASP A 308 -13.88 -19.28 -23.56
N VAL A 309 -13.88 -20.55 -23.96
CA VAL A 309 -12.95 -21.55 -23.42
C VAL A 309 -11.52 -21.12 -23.74
N ASP A 310 -10.64 -21.17 -22.73
CA ASP A 310 -9.23 -20.78 -22.80
C ASP A 310 -8.96 -19.31 -23.20
N ALA A 311 -9.95 -18.42 -23.04
CA ALA A 311 -9.76 -16.99 -23.27
C ALA A 311 -8.92 -16.35 -22.15
N ASP A 312 -7.86 -15.64 -22.52
CA ASP A 312 -7.08 -14.80 -21.59
C ASP A 312 -7.78 -13.45 -21.27
N THR A 313 -8.98 -13.22 -21.83
CA THR A 313 -9.75 -11.97 -21.72
C THR A 313 -11.17 -12.26 -21.22
N PRO A 314 -11.86 -11.28 -20.61
CA PRO A 314 -13.18 -11.53 -20.02
C PRO A 314 -14.29 -11.74 -21.05
N ASN A 315 -14.08 -11.28 -22.30
CA ASN A 315 -14.90 -11.36 -23.53
C ASN A 315 -16.44 -11.29 -23.39
N THR A 316 -16.92 -10.80 -22.25
CA THR A 316 -18.33 -10.61 -21.93
C THR A 316 -18.81 -9.31 -22.57
N MET A 317 -20.13 -9.18 -22.80
CA MET A 317 -20.75 -7.96 -23.30
C MET A 317 -20.23 -6.71 -22.57
N GLY A 318 -19.88 -5.67 -23.33
CA GLY A 318 -19.41 -4.40 -22.78
C GLY A 318 -17.93 -4.36 -22.38
N PHE A 319 -17.11 -5.35 -22.74
CA PHE A 319 -15.65 -5.31 -22.58
C PHE A 319 -14.94 -5.13 -23.93
N SER A 320 -13.96 -4.22 -23.98
CA SER A 320 -13.05 -4.05 -25.13
C SER A 320 -11.63 -3.88 -24.64
N MET A 321 -10.75 -4.82 -24.99
CA MET A 321 -9.37 -4.85 -24.48
C MET A 321 -8.49 -3.75 -25.06
N MET A 322 -8.78 -3.32 -26.29
CA MET A 322 -7.97 -2.36 -27.04
C MET A 322 -8.46 -0.91 -26.91
N VAL A 323 -9.54 -0.65 -26.16
CA VAL A 323 -10.18 0.68 -26.06
C VAL A 323 -9.22 1.77 -25.60
N ASN A 324 -8.27 1.44 -24.72
CA ASN A 324 -7.33 2.39 -24.10
C ASN A 324 -5.91 2.27 -24.66
N GLN A 325 -5.70 1.58 -25.78
CA GLN A 325 -4.35 1.32 -26.26
C GLN A 325 -3.55 2.60 -26.54
N ARG A 326 -4.24 3.65 -27.03
CA ARG A 326 -3.64 4.97 -27.30
C ARG A 326 -3.29 5.76 -26.03
N LEU A 327 -3.79 5.35 -24.86
CA LEU A 327 -3.49 5.98 -23.56
C LEU A 327 -2.24 5.37 -22.91
N LEU A 328 -1.79 4.21 -23.39
CA LEU A 328 -0.63 3.54 -22.84
C LEU A 328 0.65 4.30 -23.22
N PRO A 329 1.63 4.38 -22.31
CA PRO A 329 2.91 4.99 -22.64
C PRO A 329 3.59 4.20 -23.76
N PRO A 330 4.45 4.86 -24.57
CA PRO A 330 5.25 4.19 -25.58
C PRO A 330 6.21 3.24 -24.86
N THR A 331 5.79 1.99 -24.73
CA THR A 331 6.48 0.90 -24.04
C THR A 331 6.21 -0.38 -24.80
N PHE A 332 7.02 -1.41 -24.55
CA PHE A 332 6.84 -2.70 -25.18
C PHE A 332 5.44 -3.28 -24.89
N PRO A 333 4.76 -3.90 -25.87
CA PRO A 333 3.43 -4.43 -25.69
C PRO A 333 3.41 -5.50 -24.60
N ARG A 334 2.69 -5.23 -23.51
CA ARG A 334 2.50 -6.20 -22.42
C ARG A 334 1.22 -7.00 -22.64
N TYR A 335 1.37 -8.32 -22.75
CA TYR A 335 0.24 -9.25 -22.72
C TYR A 335 -0.38 -9.26 -21.31
N THR A 336 -1.62 -8.78 -21.21
CA THR A 336 -2.36 -8.76 -19.95
C THR A 336 -3.30 -9.95 -19.92
N LYS A 337 -3.02 -10.92 -19.05
CA LYS A 337 -3.90 -12.05 -18.79
C LYS A 337 -4.85 -11.70 -17.64
N ILE A 338 -6.15 -11.68 -17.92
CA ILE A 338 -7.13 -11.43 -16.86
C ILE A 338 -7.32 -12.68 -16.01
N LYS A 339 -7.46 -12.50 -14.69
CA LYS A 339 -7.71 -13.58 -13.74
C LYS A 339 -9.00 -14.32 -14.05
N GLU A 340 -8.95 -15.64 -13.93
CA GLU A 340 -10.15 -16.46 -13.94
C GLU A 340 -11.11 -16.10 -12.80
N ARG A 341 -12.42 -16.24 -13.05
CA ARG A 341 -13.47 -15.83 -12.11
C ARG A 341 -13.42 -16.59 -10.79
N SER A 342 -13.12 -17.88 -10.82
CA SER A 342 -12.96 -18.74 -9.63
C SER A 342 -11.81 -18.24 -8.75
N THR A 343 -10.62 -18.08 -9.32
CA THR A 343 -9.43 -17.56 -8.63
C THR A 343 -9.64 -16.11 -8.15
N CYS A 344 -10.39 -15.30 -8.89
CA CYS A 344 -10.76 -13.95 -8.48
C CYS A 344 -11.62 -13.96 -7.20
N ILE A 345 -12.67 -14.80 -7.14
CA ILE A 345 -13.54 -14.89 -5.96
C ILE A 345 -12.75 -15.42 -4.75
N GLN A 346 -11.84 -16.39 -4.96
CA GLN A 346 -10.93 -16.87 -3.93
C GLN A 346 -10.01 -15.75 -3.42
N TYR A 347 -9.43 -14.95 -4.31
CA TYR A 347 -8.64 -13.77 -3.94
C TYR A 347 -9.46 -12.78 -3.09
N LEU A 348 -10.69 -12.48 -3.48
CA LEU A 348 -11.58 -11.59 -2.73
C LEU A 348 -11.91 -12.16 -1.34
N SER A 349 -12.20 -13.46 -1.25
CA SER A 349 -12.43 -14.15 0.03
C SER A 349 -11.19 -14.02 0.96
N GLU A 350 -10.00 -14.28 0.42
CA GLU A 350 -8.74 -14.11 1.16
C GLU A 350 -8.50 -12.65 1.55
N LEU A 351 -8.76 -11.69 0.67
CA LEU A 351 -8.67 -10.26 0.95
C LEU A 351 -9.55 -9.90 2.15
N ILE A 352 -10.80 -10.34 2.20
CA ILE A 352 -11.69 -10.09 3.34
C ILE A 352 -11.10 -10.66 4.64
N GLN A 353 -10.50 -11.85 4.61
CA GLN A 353 -9.81 -12.42 5.78
C GLN A 353 -8.59 -11.61 6.21
N ARG A 354 -7.80 -11.11 5.25
CA ARG A 354 -6.66 -10.23 5.50
C ARG A 354 -7.11 -8.92 6.16
N LEU A 355 -8.19 -8.30 5.67
CA LEU A 355 -8.76 -7.08 6.27
C LEU A 355 -9.29 -7.32 7.69
N LYS A 356 -9.96 -8.45 7.94
CA LYS A 356 -10.39 -8.84 9.30
C LYS A 356 -9.19 -9.00 10.23
N HIS A 357 -8.09 -9.55 9.74
CA HIS A 357 -6.88 -9.65 10.53
C HIS A 357 -6.28 -8.27 10.80
N ALA A 358 -6.19 -7.40 9.79
CA ALA A 358 -5.68 -6.03 9.93
C ALA A 358 -6.43 -5.25 11.01
N CYS A 359 -7.76 -5.40 11.13
CA CYS A 359 -8.56 -4.75 12.17
C CYS A 359 -8.09 -5.05 13.61
N LYS A 360 -7.36 -6.16 13.84
CA LYS A 360 -6.83 -6.52 15.16
C LYS A 360 -5.71 -5.59 15.64
N ILE A 361 -5.13 -4.77 14.76
CA ILE A 361 -4.11 -3.77 15.12
C ILE A 361 -4.58 -2.82 16.24
N VAL A 362 -5.90 -2.57 16.33
CA VAL A 362 -6.51 -1.72 17.37
C VAL A 362 -6.29 -2.25 18.81
N HIS A 363 -5.91 -3.53 18.94
CA HIS A 363 -5.57 -4.15 20.22
C HIS A 363 -4.10 -3.96 20.61
N CYS A 364 -3.25 -3.51 19.70
CA CYS A 364 -1.85 -3.21 20.00
C CYS A 364 -1.76 -1.87 20.75
N THR A 365 -1.28 -1.92 21.99
CA THR A 365 -1.27 -0.76 22.90
C THR A 365 0.07 -0.04 22.96
N ASN A 366 1.15 -0.66 22.47
CA ASN A 366 2.50 -0.12 22.51
C ASN A 366 3.23 -0.36 21.19
N TYR A 367 4.32 0.38 20.97
CA TYR A 367 5.12 0.33 19.75
C TYR A 367 5.61 -1.09 19.42
N HIS A 368 6.23 -1.80 20.36
CA HIS A 368 6.73 -3.16 20.14
C HIS A 368 5.64 -4.14 19.67
N SER A 369 4.47 -4.11 20.30
CA SER A 369 3.35 -4.98 19.92
C SER A 369 2.80 -4.64 18.54
N ALA A 370 2.76 -3.36 18.18
CA ALA A 370 2.36 -2.93 16.84
C ALA A 370 3.41 -3.37 15.81
N LEU A 371 4.69 -3.15 16.06
CA LEU A 371 5.75 -3.52 15.11
C LEU A 371 5.77 -5.04 14.87
N ASN A 372 5.67 -5.84 15.94
CA ASN A 372 5.54 -7.30 15.83
C ASN A 372 4.31 -7.71 15.03
N PHE A 373 3.17 -7.05 15.25
CA PHE A 373 1.98 -7.29 14.44
C PHE A 373 2.22 -6.99 12.95
N PHE A 374 2.90 -5.89 12.61
CA PHE A 374 3.24 -5.53 11.23
C PHE A 374 4.17 -6.57 10.58
N MET A 375 5.22 -7.01 11.29
CA MET A 375 6.12 -8.06 10.79
C MET A 375 5.39 -9.39 10.58
N ASP A 376 4.55 -9.80 11.53
CA ASP A 376 3.76 -11.04 11.42
C ASP A 376 2.72 -10.95 10.29
N PHE A 377 2.06 -9.80 10.15
CA PHE A 377 1.14 -9.53 9.06
C PHE A 377 1.85 -9.63 7.72
N SER A 378 3.01 -8.99 7.59
CA SER A 378 3.83 -9.00 6.38
C SER A 378 4.31 -10.40 6.04
N LYS A 379 4.74 -11.18 7.04
CA LYS A 379 5.11 -12.61 6.89
C LYS A 379 3.96 -13.45 6.37
N LYS A 380 2.78 -13.28 6.94
CA LYS A 380 1.60 -14.10 6.64
C LYS A 380 0.88 -13.71 5.34
N PHE A 381 0.85 -12.42 4.99
CA PHE A 381 0.00 -11.88 3.93
C PHE A 381 0.77 -11.03 2.90
N GLY A 382 2.09 -11.22 2.80
CA GLY A 382 3.02 -10.44 1.99
C GLY A 382 2.57 -10.07 0.57
N PRO A 383 1.90 -10.96 -0.21
CA PRO A 383 1.58 -10.66 -1.61
C PRO A 383 0.61 -9.50 -1.82
N CYS A 384 -0.32 -9.23 -0.90
CA CYS A 384 -1.45 -8.35 -1.18
C CYS A 384 -1.20 -6.88 -0.76
N LEU A 385 -0.87 -6.05 -1.76
CA LEU A 385 -0.58 -4.62 -1.57
C LEU A 385 -1.70 -3.85 -0.86
N LEU A 386 -2.95 -4.05 -1.27
CA LEU A 386 -4.09 -3.34 -0.67
C LEU A 386 -4.20 -3.62 0.83
N SER A 387 -4.05 -4.88 1.24
CA SER A 387 -4.15 -5.25 2.66
C SER A 387 -3.02 -4.66 3.51
N ARG A 388 -1.80 -4.59 2.96
CA ARG A 388 -0.64 -3.94 3.59
C ARG A 388 -0.85 -2.43 3.71
N SER A 389 -1.35 -1.81 2.65
CA SER A 389 -1.65 -0.37 2.60
C SER A 389 -2.73 0.02 3.60
N ILE A 390 -3.81 -0.77 3.69
CA ILE A 390 -4.86 -0.55 4.68
C ILE A 390 -4.28 -0.65 6.09
N LEU A 391 -3.50 -1.69 6.41
CA LEU A 391 -2.87 -1.79 7.74
C LEU A 391 -2.00 -0.57 8.08
N GLN A 392 -1.17 -0.11 7.14
CA GLN A 392 -0.33 1.09 7.30
C GLN A 392 -1.18 2.31 7.65
N THR A 393 -2.20 2.58 6.84
CA THR A 393 -3.08 3.75 7.03
C THR A 393 -3.95 3.66 8.27
N LEU A 394 -4.30 2.46 8.76
CA LEU A 394 -5.05 2.31 10.00
C LEU A 394 -4.19 2.65 11.22
N TYR A 395 -2.92 2.24 11.24
CA TYR A 395 -2.05 2.50 12.38
C TYR A 395 -1.45 3.92 12.35
N LEU A 396 -1.00 4.38 11.18
CA LEU A 396 -0.43 5.70 10.95
C LEU A 396 -1.18 6.40 9.80
N PRO A 397 -2.40 6.94 10.05
CA PRO A 397 -3.13 7.76 9.07
C PRO A 397 -2.32 8.96 8.58
N SER A 398 -1.55 9.55 9.50
CA SER A 398 -0.45 10.48 9.23
C SER A 398 0.82 9.88 9.83
N HIS A 399 1.97 10.16 9.23
CA HIS A 399 3.25 9.55 9.63
C HIS A 399 3.66 9.89 11.08
N ASP A 400 3.07 10.93 11.68
CA ASP A 400 3.37 11.45 13.02
C ASP A 400 2.33 11.09 14.09
N THR A 401 1.18 10.50 13.73
CA THR A 401 0.12 10.17 14.70
C THR A 401 -0.41 8.75 14.59
N VAL A 402 -0.34 8.03 15.71
CA VAL A 402 -0.88 6.69 15.88
C VAL A 402 -2.40 6.77 16.02
N PHE A 403 -3.10 6.05 15.14
CA PHE A 403 -4.55 6.06 14.96
C PHE A 403 -5.16 7.46 14.73
N GLY A 404 -4.35 8.46 14.36
CA GLY A 404 -4.80 9.85 14.23
C GLY A 404 -5.06 10.57 15.56
N THR A 405 -4.63 10.00 16.70
CA THR A 405 -4.98 10.53 18.04
C THR A 405 -3.79 10.79 18.95
N LYS A 406 -2.73 9.97 18.87
CA LYS A 406 -1.54 10.10 19.72
C LYS A 406 -0.32 10.35 18.87
N LYS A 407 0.50 11.35 19.22
CA LYS A 407 1.79 11.56 18.54
C LYS A 407 2.69 10.32 18.66
N LEU A 408 3.39 9.96 17.60
CA LEU A 408 4.29 8.80 17.59
C LEU A 408 5.43 8.99 18.60
N THR A 409 5.97 10.20 18.74
CA THR A 409 6.97 10.53 19.79
C THR A 409 6.53 10.14 21.21
N GLU A 410 5.27 10.38 21.57
CA GLU A 410 4.73 9.99 22.88
C GLU A 410 4.60 8.46 23.01
N VAL A 411 4.25 7.77 21.92
CA VAL A 411 4.20 6.30 21.87
C VAL A 411 5.61 5.71 21.98
N LEU A 412 6.63 6.34 21.40
CA LEU A 412 8.04 5.94 21.51
C LEU A 412 8.58 6.15 22.92
N LYS A 413 8.30 7.30 23.56
CA LYS A 413 8.64 7.55 24.98
C LYS A 413 8.03 6.49 25.90
N GLU A 414 6.74 6.20 25.73
CA GLU A 414 6.06 5.17 26.52
C GLU A 414 6.65 3.77 26.23
N SER A 415 7.07 3.51 25.00
CA SER A 415 7.77 2.28 24.63
C SER A 415 9.10 2.14 25.35
N ALA A 416 9.95 3.17 25.34
CA ALA A 416 11.22 3.17 26.07
C ALA A 416 11.00 3.04 27.59
N LYS A 417 10.01 3.75 28.13
CA LYS A 417 9.60 3.67 29.54
C LYS A 417 9.14 2.27 29.95
N THR A 418 8.36 1.60 29.10
CA THR A 418 7.89 0.24 29.36
C THR A 418 9.04 -0.77 29.28
N PHE A 419 9.99 -0.55 28.36
CA PHE A 419 11.09 -1.45 28.08
C PHE A 419 12.19 -1.41 29.15
N ILE A 420 12.68 -0.22 29.54
CA ILE A 420 13.86 -0.09 30.41
C ILE A 420 13.67 0.90 31.58
N ALA A 421 12.49 1.55 31.67
CA ALA A 421 12.17 2.57 32.69
C ALA A 421 13.27 3.64 32.91
N PRO A 422 13.67 4.42 31.86
CA PRO A 422 14.65 5.48 32.01
C PRO A 422 14.24 6.46 33.12
N PRO A 423 15.12 6.82 34.08
CA PRO A 423 14.75 7.69 35.21
C PRO A 423 14.09 9.01 34.81
N VAL A 424 14.48 9.61 33.68
CA VAL A 424 13.89 10.86 33.18
C VAL A 424 12.40 10.75 32.82
N LEU A 425 11.93 9.55 32.45
CA LEU A 425 10.53 9.27 32.08
C LEU A 425 9.68 8.79 33.26
N LEU A 426 10.25 8.69 34.45
CA LEU A 426 9.58 8.28 35.67
C LEU A 426 9.17 9.51 36.49
N SER A 427 7.87 9.64 36.77
CA SER A 427 7.29 10.81 37.46
C SER A 427 7.77 10.99 38.89
N ASP A 428 8.33 9.95 39.52
CA ASP A 428 8.90 9.98 40.88
C ASP A 428 10.38 10.43 40.91
N ASN A 429 10.96 10.73 39.75
CA ASN A 429 12.34 11.15 39.61
C ASN A 429 12.44 12.67 39.39
N PRO A 430 13.36 13.39 40.08
CA PRO A 430 13.59 14.82 39.88
C PRO A 430 13.90 15.22 38.42
N LEU A 431 14.52 14.34 37.64
CA LEU A 431 14.82 14.58 36.22
C LEU A 431 13.56 14.79 35.39
N SER A 432 12.44 14.17 35.75
CA SER A 432 11.17 14.31 35.03
C SER A 432 10.55 15.71 35.12
N SER A 433 11.04 16.54 36.04
CA SER A 433 10.62 17.94 36.21
C SER A 433 11.71 18.93 35.76
N ASN A 434 12.87 18.45 35.31
CA ASN A 434 13.98 19.30 34.88
C ASN A 434 13.78 19.72 33.41
N PRO A 435 13.59 21.02 33.10
CA PRO A 435 13.33 21.47 31.73
C PRO A 435 14.42 21.10 30.73
N ALA A 436 15.69 21.13 31.15
CA ALA A 436 16.81 20.79 30.26
C ALA A 436 16.84 19.28 29.94
N ALA A 437 16.47 18.43 30.90
CA ALA A 437 16.37 16.99 30.68
C ALA A 437 15.19 16.64 29.76
N ILE A 438 14.02 17.25 29.99
CA ILE A 438 12.83 17.07 29.15
C ILE A 438 13.12 17.53 27.71
N ASN A 439 13.66 18.73 27.52
CA ASN A 439 13.98 19.25 26.19
C ASN A 439 14.98 18.35 25.44
N CYS A 440 15.97 17.78 26.15
CA CYS A 440 16.93 16.85 25.57
C CYS A 440 16.26 15.57 25.07
N VAL A 441 15.39 14.96 25.88
CA VAL A 441 14.65 13.74 25.53
C VAL A 441 13.65 14.02 24.40
N ASP A 442 12.92 15.14 24.46
CA ASP A 442 11.97 15.53 23.44
C ASP A 442 12.66 15.76 22.09
N SER A 443 13.83 16.39 22.09
CA SER A 443 14.64 16.58 20.88
C SER A 443 15.12 15.26 20.29
N PHE A 444 15.60 14.34 21.13
CA PHE A 444 16.03 13.00 20.70
C PHE A 444 14.92 12.24 19.99
N PHE A 445 13.72 12.17 20.60
CA PHE A 445 12.59 11.47 19.99
C PHE A 445 12.03 12.19 18.76
N ALA A 446 12.02 13.52 18.74
CA ALA A 446 11.55 14.28 17.59
C ALA A 446 12.49 14.12 16.38
N TYR A 447 13.81 14.12 16.60
CA TYR A 447 14.79 13.94 15.53
C TYR A 447 14.75 12.52 14.94
N ASN A 448 14.48 11.52 15.78
CA ASN A 448 14.52 10.11 15.41
C ASN A 448 13.14 9.48 15.13
N GLU A 449 12.06 10.26 15.23
CA GLU A 449 10.67 9.81 15.00
C GLU A 449 10.52 9.13 13.63
N HIS A 450 11.09 9.74 12.59
CA HIS A 450 11.00 9.24 11.22
C HIS A 450 11.63 7.84 11.09
N THR A 451 12.81 7.62 11.66
CA THR A 451 13.49 6.31 11.65
C THR A 451 12.60 5.21 12.20
N PHE A 452 11.91 5.46 13.32
CA PHE A 452 10.99 4.47 13.91
C PHE A 452 9.67 4.33 13.16
N SER A 453 9.21 5.37 12.45
CA SER A 453 8.04 5.30 11.57
C SER A 453 8.30 4.43 10.34
N VAL A 454 9.50 4.54 9.75
CA VAL A 454 9.93 3.80 8.55
C VAL A 454 9.96 2.29 8.79
N LEU A 455 10.22 1.83 10.02
CA LEU A 455 10.13 0.40 10.35
C LEU A 455 8.74 -0.21 10.06
N PHE A 456 7.67 0.57 10.24
CA PHE A 456 6.33 0.12 9.85
C PHE A 456 6.17 0.11 8.33
N GLU A 457 6.63 1.17 7.66
CA GLU A 457 6.57 1.30 6.19
C GLU A 457 7.30 0.15 5.49
N ILE A 458 8.49 -0.22 5.96
CA ILE A 458 9.28 -1.36 5.46
C ILE A 458 8.44 -2.65 5.47
N CYS A 459 7.71 -2.92 6.55
CA CYS A 459 6.83 -4.11 6.64
C CYS A 459 5.73 -4.08 5.57
N GLY A 460 5.39 -2.89 5.08
CA GLY A 460 4.40 -2.64 4.06
C GLY A 460 4.88 -2.82 2.64
N TYR A 461 6.16 -3.01 2.32
CA TYR A 461 6.66 -3.25 0.95
C TYR A 461 6.63 -4.73 0.52
N ASN A 462 6.90 -5.04 -0.75
CA ASN A 462 7.18 -6.42 -1.20
C ASN A 462 8.53 -6.91 -0.63
N ARG A 463 8.75 -8.24 -0.52
CA ARG A 463 9.90 -8.83 0.21
C ARG A 463 11.27 -8.34 -0.25
N ALA A 464 11.50 -8.25 -1.56
CA ALA A 464 12.75 -7.76 -2.12
C ALA A 464 13.00 -6.31 -1.67
N ARG A 465 11.99 -5.45 -1.80
CA ARG A 465 12.06 -4.05 -1.38
C ARG A 465 12.20 -3.89 0.13
N GLN A 466 11.63 -4.77 0.96
CA GLN A 466 11.86 -4.71 2.42
C GLN A 466 13.36 -4.81 2.71
N ARG A 467 14.06 -5.75 2.06
CA ARG A 467 15.50 -5.94 2.25
C ARG A 467 16.30 -4.74 1.78
N ASP A 468 16.01 -4.20 0.60
CA ASP A 468 16.70 -3.02 0.06
C ASP A 468 16.56 -1.81 1.01
N LYS A 469 15.32 -1.51 1.45
CA LYS A 469 15.06 -0.37 2.34
C LYS A 469 15.67 -0.58 3.73
N LEU A 470 15.73 -1.82 4.24
CA LEU A 470 16.47 -2.15 5.46
C LEU A 470 17.97 -1.87 5.29
N GLY A 471 18.56 -2.23 4.16
CA GLY A 471 19.96 -1.94 3.84
C GLY A 471 20.28 -0.45 3.94
N ILE A 472 19.42 0.40 3.36
CA ILE A 472 19.54 1.86 3.45
C ILE A 472 19.39 2.32 4.91
N MET A 473 18.39 1.83 5.62
CA MET A 473 18.11 2.21 7.01
C MET A 473 19.27 1.87 7.96
N LEU A 474 19.94 0.72 7.74
CA LEU A 474 21.05 0.25 8.57
C LEU A 474 22.23 1.23 8.59
N SER A 475 22.45 2.00 7.52
CA SER A 475 23.52 3.00 7.45
C SER A 475 23.38 4.12 8.50
N ASN A 476 22.16 4.40 8.95
CA ASN A 476 21.86 5.46 9.91
C ASN A 476 21.92 4.99 11.37
N PHE A 477 22.03 3.68 11.63
CA PHE A 477 21.96 3.15 12.99
C PHE A 477 23.16 3.48 13.87
N ALA A 478 24.36 3.60 13.30
CA ALA A 478 25.53 4.03 14.06
C ALA A 478 25.30 5.43 14.66
N ASN A 479 24.83 6.37 13.83
CA ASN A 479 24.51 7.73 14.27
C ASN A 479 23.40 7.77 15.33
N LEU A 480 22.35 6.96 15.15
CA LEU A 480 21.25 6.85 16.11
C LEU A 480 21.73 6.29 17.46
N GLN A 481 22.62 5.28 17.44
CA GLN A 481 23.19 4.68 18.64
C GLN A 481 24.09 5.69 19.39
N ASP A 482 24.97 6.38 18.67
CA ASP A 482 25.85 7.42 19.24
C ASP A 482 25.03 8.55 19.87
N GLU A 483 23.95 8.98 19.22
CA GLU A 483 23.06 10.00 19.77
C GLU A 483 22.41 9.53 21.07
N ALA A 484 21.87 8.31 21.11
CA ALA A 484 21.26 7.74 22.30
C ALA A 484 22.24 7.65 23.48
N GLU A 485 23.50 7.27 23.21
CA GLU A 485 24.55 7.20 24.23
C GLU A 485 24.95 8.58 24.77
N ARG A 486 25.02 9.61 23.89
CA ARG A 486 25.26 10.99 24.34
C ARG A 486 24.13 11.50 25.23
N VAL A 487 22.88 11.21 24.87
CA VAL A 487 21.71 11.57 25.68
C VAL A 487 21.77 10.88 27.04
N ASP A 488 22.06 9.58 27.08
CA ASP A 488 22.23 8.84 28.33
C ASP A 488 23.36 9.40 29.21
N ALA A 489 24.53 9.72 28.63
CA ALA A 489 25.67 10.30 29.35
C ALA A 489 25.34 11.67 29.93
N TYR A 490 24.67 12.53 29.16
CA TYR A 490 24.21 13.84 29.63
C TYR A 490 23.21 13.71 30.78
N LEU A 491 22.17 12.89 30.64
CA LEU A 491 21.16 12.67 31.66
C LEU A 491 21.73 12.01 32.92
N HIS A 492 22.70 11.12 32.77
CA HIS A 492 23.42 10.54 33.88
C HIS A 492 24.19 11.62 34.67
N SER A 493 24.89 12.53 33.99
CA SER A 493 25.60 13.64 34.64
C SER A 493 24.68 14.56 35.45
N LEU A 494 23.44 14.74 34.99
CA LEU A 494 22.41 15.48 35.72
C LEU A 494 21.87 14.67 36.91
N SER A 495 21.65 13.37 36.73
CA SER A 495 21.16 12.49 37.81
C SER A 495 22.10 12.43 38.99
N MET A 496 23.41 12.35 38.73
CA MET A 496 24.45 12.24 39.77
C MET A 496 24.57 13.51 40.63
N LYS A 497 23.98 14.64 40.22
CA LYS A 497 23.95 15.89 40.99
C LYS A 497 22.84 15.93 42.05
N HIS A 498 21.92 14.97 42.07
CA HIS A 498 20.81 14.91 43.03
C HIS A 498 21.13 14.05 44.25
N GLU A 499 20.48 14.32 45.38
CA GLU A 499 20.69 13.63 46.67
C GLU A 499 20.44 12.11 46.61
N ASN A 500 19.54 11.67 45.73
CA ASN A 500 19.26 10.25 45.48
C ASN A 500 19.55 9.93 44.00
N PRO A 501 20.83 9.72 43.64
CA PRO A 501 21.21 9.48 42.25
C PRO A 501 20.62 8.17 41.74
N ARG A 502 20.07 8.19 40.51
CA ARG A 502 19.66 6.98 39.81
C ARG A 502 20.52 6.80 38.56
N GLN A 503 20.93 5.57 38.29
CA GLN A 503 21.69 5.29 37.07
C GLN A 503 20.81 5.52 35.84
N HIS A 504 21.34 6.28 34.88
CA HIS A 504 20.72 6.57 33.58
C HIS A 504 21.62 6.11 32.41
N LEU A 505 22.78 5.52 32.71
CA LEU A 505 23.68 5.05 31.65
C LEU A 505 23.02 3.89 30.89
N ALA A 506 23.15 3.93 29.56
CA ALA A 506 22.68 2.90 28.64
C ALA A 506 21.17 2.62 28.68
N CYS A 507 20.33 3.56 29.13
CA CYS A 507 18.88 3.44 29.04
C CYS A 507 18.41 3.53 27.57
N PHE A 508 18.55 4.70 26.94
CA PHE A 508 18.17 4.88 25.54
C PHE A 508 19.09 4.09 24.60
N GLY A 509 20.39 4.00 24.92
CA GLY A 509 21.34 3.22 24.13
C GLY A 509 20.96 1.73 24.05
N THR A 510 20.47 1.11 25.13
CA THR A 510 20.02 -0.30 25.09
C THR A 510 18.70 -0.46 24.34
N TRP A 511 17.78 0.50 24.47
CA TRP A 511 16.51 0.49 23.74
C TRP A 511 16.71 0.61 22.22
N VAL A 512 17.56 1.54 21.78
CA VAL A 512 17.93 1.69 20.36
C VAL A 512 18.64 0.44 19.86
N LEU A 513 19.66 -0.04 20.59
CA LEU A 513 20.43 -1.23 20.21
C LEU A 513 19.53 -2.43 19.93
N TYR A 514 18.53 -2.67 20.79
CA TYR A 514 17.57 -3.74 20.59
C TYR A 514 16.85 -3.64 19.23
N HIS A 515 16.37 -2.47 18.82
CA HIS A 515 15.72 -2.29 17.51
C HIS A 515 16.70 -2.44 16.35
N CYS A 516 17.91 -1.91 16.47
CA CYS A 516 18.96 -2.06 15.46
C CYS A 516 19.29 -3.54 15.21
N LEU A 517 19.47 -4.32 16.27
CA LEU A 517 19.76 -5.75 16.17
C LEU A 517 18.61 -6.54 15.54
N ARG A 518 17.37 -6.14 15.80
CA ARG A 518 16.20 -6.74 15.17
C ARG A 518 16.12 -6.45 13.68
N ALA A 519 16.38 -5.20 13.28
CA ALA A 519 16.45 -4.84 11.87
C ALA A 519 17.62 -5.56 11.16
N MET A 520 18.79 -5.69 11.80
CA MET A 520 19.93 -6.47 11.29
C MET A 520 19.58 -7.95 11.10
N SER A 521 18.95 -8.58 12.10
CA SER A 521 18.54 -9.98 11.98
C SER A 521 17.49 -10.17 10.89
N PHE A 522 16.55 -9.23 10.75
CA PHE A 522 15.55 -9.26 9.68
C PHE A 522 16.19 -9.11 8.30
N PHE A 523 17.14 -8.20 8.13
CA PHE A 523 17.90 -8.03 6.88
C PHE A 523 18.62 -9.33 6.48
N LEU A 524 19.33 -9.97 7.42
CA LEU A 524 20.03 -11.22 7.12
C LEU A 524 19.06 -12.35 6.79
N LEU A 525 18.02 -12.56 7.59
CA LEU A 525 17.03 -13.61 7.34
C LEU A 525 16.27 -13.40 6.04
N SER A 526 15.99 -12.17 5.64
CA SER A 526 15.37 -11.86 4.35
C SER A 526 16.26 -12.28 3.16
N GLY A 527 17.58 -12.25 3.31
CA GLY A 527 18.49 -12.73 2.27
C GLY A 527 18.44 -14.26 2.09
N LEU A 528 18.13 -15.01 3.16
CA LEU A 528 17.88 -16.45 3.06
C LEU A 528 16.52 -16.71 2.38
N GLU A 529 15.47 -15.97 2.75
CA GLU A 529 14.13 -16.08 2.15
C GLU A 529 14.15 -15.77 0.63
N LEU A 530 14.98 -14.82 0.23
CA LEU A 530 15.13 -14.37 -1.16
C LEU A 530 16.22 -15.13 -1.95
N GLU A 531 16.80 -16.18 -1.36
CA GLU A 531 17.86 -17.00 -1.99
C GLU A 531 19.06 -16.18 -2.51
N LEU A 532 19.44 -15.13 -1.77
CA LEU A 532 20.50 -14.20 -2.18
C LEU A 532 21.90 -14.66 -1.75
N TYR A 533 21.97 -15.60 -0.82
CA TYR A 533 23.24 -16.18 -0.37
C TYR A 533 23.50 -17.49 -1.08
N SER A 534 24.75 -17.69 -1.49
CA SER A 534 25.23 -18.98 -1.93
C SER A 534 25.38 -19.94 -0.75
N VAL A 535 25.32 -21.25 -1.02
CA VAL A 535 25.39 -22.29 0.03
C VAL A 535 26.65 -22.19 0.90
N HIS A 536 27.78 -21.78 0.32
CA HIS A 536 29.04 -21.60 1.06
C HIS A 536 29.03 -20.39 1.99
N GLU A 537 28.10 -19.44 1.81
CA GLU A 537 27.95 -18.26 2.65
C GLU A 537 27.12 -18.56 3.90
N TYR A 538 26.32 -19.64 3.90
CA TYR A 538 25.39 -19.98 4.98
C TYR A 538 26.09 -20.10 6.33
N LEU A 539 27.29 -20.69 6.35
CA LEU A 539 28.08 -20.82 7.57
C LEU A 539 28.36 -19.46 8.23
N TYR A 540 28.75 -18.45 7.44
CA TYR A 540 29.03 -17.11 7.95
C TYR A 540 27.76 -16.40 8.42
N ILE A 541 26.65 -16.56 7.70
CA ILE A 541 25.36 -15.96 8.05
C ILE A 541 24.83 -16.55 9.37
N PHE A 542 24.79 -17.88 9.49
CA PHE A 542 24.34 -18.55 10.72
C PHE A 542 25.29 -18.31 11.89
N TRP A 543 26.60 -18.29 11.66
CA TRP A 543 27.59 -17.91 12.67
C TRP A 543 27.33 -16.51 13.21
N TYR A 544 27.12 -15.53 12.34
CA TYR A 544 26.90 -14.14 12.75
C TYR A 544 25.57 -13.97 13.50
N LEU A 545 24.50 -14.62 13.03
CA LEU A 545 23.21 -14.68 13.70
C LEU A 545 23.32 -15.30 15.11
N TYR A 546 24.05 -16.41 15.23
CA TYR A 546 24.25 -17.15 16.48
C TYR A 546 25.13 -16.39 17.50
N GLN A 547 26.34 -16.02 17.07
CA GLN A 547 27.38 -15.53 17.96
C GLN A 547 27.14 -14.07 18.36
N PHE A 548 26.63 -13.25 17.45
CA PHE A 548 26.47 -11.81 17.66
C PHE A 548 25.01 -11.42 17.81
N LEU A 549 24.19 -11.55 16.76
CA LEU A 549 22.88 -10.89 16.74
C LEU A 549 21.92 -11.42 17.81
N PHE A 550 21.60 -12.71 17.81
CA PHE A 550 20.66 -13.23 18.82
C PHE A 550 21.24 -13.18 20.23
N GLY A 551 22.55 -13.40 20.39
CA GLY A 551 23.24 -13.26 21.68
C GLY A 551 23.14 -11.84 22.25
N TRP A 552 23.36 -10.81 21.41
CA TRP A 552 23.24 -9.41 21.81
C TRP A 552 21.79 -8.98 22.02
N ILE A 553 20.83 -9.51 21.26
CA ILE A 553 19.40 -9.27 21.52
C ILE A 553 19.02 -9.79 22.91
N VAL A 554 19.41 -11.02 23.25
CA VAL A 554 19.17 -11.62 24.57
C VAL A 554 19.86 -10.80 25.67
N SER A 555 21.09 -10.34 25.44
CA SER A 555 21.81 -9.48 26.39
C SER A 555 21.10 -8.13 26.62
N ALA A 556 20.65 -7.47 25.55
CA ALA A 556 19.91 -6.21 25.63
C ALA A 556 18.60 -6.35 26.40
N LEU A 557 17.83 -7.41 26.12
CA LEU A 557 16.60 -7.74 26.83
C LEU A 557 16.85 -8.03 28.32
N THR A 558 17.91 -8.79 28.64
CA THR A 558 18.26 -9.11 30.02
C THR A 558 18.69 -7.87 30.81
N ARG A 559 19.43 -6.96 30.17
CA ARG A 559 19.81 -5.66 30.75
C ARG A 559 18.58 -4.78 31.00
N ALA A 560 17.63 -4.77 30.07
CA ALA A 560 16.37 -4.05 30.22
C ALA A 560 15.55 -4.59 31.42
N ASP A 561 15.37 -5.92 31.52
CA ASP A 561 14.71 -6.57 32.66
C ASP A 561 15.41 -6.27 33.99
N THR A 562 16.75 -6.26 34.02
CA THR A 562 17.52 -5.91 35.23
C THR A 562 17.28 -4.45 35.64
N SER A 563 17.31 -3.53 34.69
CA SER A 563 17.08 -2.10 34.93
C SER A 563 15.65 -1.85 35.46
N LEU A 564 14.65 -2.54 34.91
CA LEU A 564 13.27 -2.48 35.40
C LEU A 564 13.17 -2.88 36.88
N VAL A 565 13.84 -3.98 37.26
CA VAL A 565 13.86 -4.48 38.64
C VAL A 565 14.55 -3.48 39.58
N GLU A 566 15.69 -2.91 39.18
CA GLU A 566 16.41 -1.91 39.96
C GLU A 566 15.58 -0.64 40.20
N GLN A 567 14.87 -0.16 39.17
CA GLN A 567 13.99 1.01 39.29
C GLN A 567 12.79 0.74 40.20
N ASP A 568 12.21 -0.46 40.14
CA ASP A 568 11.12 -0.86 41.05
C ASP A 568 11.60 -0.89 42.52
N TYR A 569 12.80 -1.42 42.80
CA TYR A 569 13.39 -1.37 44.14
C TYR A 569 13.65 0.06 44.61
N ALA A 570 14.15 0.93 43.73
CA ALA A 570 14.43 2.33 44.04
C ALA A 570 13.15 3.18 44.24
N ALA A 571 12.01 2.74 43.73
CA ALA A 571 10.71 3.34 43.98
C ALA A 571 10.14 2.88 45.34
N ASP A 572 10.22 1.59 45.64
CA ASP A 572 9.73 1.00 46.90
C ASP A 572 10.49 1.52 48.13
N ALA A 573 11.79 1.82 47.99
CA ALA A 573 12.62 2.39 49.07
C ALA A 573 12.17 3.78 49.56
N LYS A 574 11.35 4.50 48.78
CA LYS A 574 10.80 5.83 49.13
C LYS A 574 9.42 5.77 49.84
N GLY A 575 8.82 4.59 50.02
CA GLY A 575 7.53 4.43 50.73
C GLY A 575 7.64 4.69 52.24
N PRO A 576 6.55 5.10 52.94
CA PRO A 576 6.59 5.40 54.37
C PRO A 576 7.05 4.17 55.17
N LYS A 577 8.08 4.36 56.00
CA LYS A 577 8.62 3.35 56.92
C LYS A 577 7.62 3.03 58.05
N GLY A 578 6.52 2.38 57.71
CA GLY A 578 5.50 1.90 58.63
C GLY A 578 5.36 0.38 58.55
N SER A 579 5.81 -0.30 59.61
CA SER A 579 5.70 -1.74 59.89
C SER A 579 6.64 -2.69 59.13
N GLN A 580 7.48 -3.37 59.90
CA GLN A 580 8.33 -4.49 59.50
C GLN A 580 7.46 -5.69 59.07
N LYS A 581 7.12 -5.77 57.79
CA LYS A 581 6.86 -7.04 57.09
C LYS A 581 7.67 -7.01 55.80
N LYS A 582 8.44 -8.07 55.52
CA LYS A 582 9.22 -8.22 54.28
C LYS A 582 8.39 -7.72 53.08
N PRO A 583 8.88 -6.74 52.31
CA PRO A 583 8.11 -6.21 51.19
C PRO A 583 7.90 -7.33 50.18
N LYS A 584 6.63 -7.73 49.96
CA LYS A 584 6.28 -8.46 48.75
C LYS A 584 6.41 -7.46 47.62
N VAL A 585 7.46 -7.59 46.81
CA VAL A 585 7.62 -6.87 45.53
C VAL A 585 6.28 -6.94 44.81
N LYS A 586 5.56 -5.81 44.74
CA LYS A 586 4.40 -5.70 43.87
C LYS A 586 4.97 -5.64 42.47
N LYS A 587 5.26 -6.82 41.88
CA LYS A 587 5.61 -6.95 40.46
C LYS A 587 4.66 -6.06 39.69
N ARG A 588 5.17 -5.08 38.94
CA ARG A 588 4.40 -4.47 37.86
C ARG A 588 3.80 -5.64 37.07
N LYS A 589 2.48 -5.76 37.06
CA LYS A 589 1.76 -6.81 36.32
C LYS A 589 1.89 -6.64 34.80
N GLY A 590 2.79 -5.77 34.33
CA GLY A 590 3.20 -5.59 32.94
C GLY A 590 4.41 -6.44 32.64
N LYS A 591 4.16 -7.65 32.11
CA LYS A 591 4.95 -8.39 31.11
C LYS A 591 6.48 -8.18 31.16
N SER A 592 7.20 -9.09 31.82
CA SER A 592 8.59 -9.35 31.48
C SER A 592 8.67 -9.74 30.00
N ASP A 593 9.73 -9.29 29.31
CA ASP A 593 10.06 -9.70 27.94
C ASP A 593 10.53 -11.16 27.86
N GLY A 594 10.31 -11.96 28.91
CA GLY A 594 10.70 -13.36 29.01
C GLY A 594 10.25 -14.24 27.84
N LYS A 595 9.09 -13.97 27.23
CA LYS A 595 8.69 -14.69 26.00
C LYS A 595 9.62 -14.39 24.83
N GLU A 596 10.01 -13.14 24.69
CA GLU A 596 10.90 -12.68 23.63
C GLU A 596 12.35 -13.11 23.88
N ILE A 597 12.79 -13.12 25.14
CA ILE A 597 14.07 -13.72 25.54
C ILE A 597 14.10 -15.19 25.15
N ILE A 598 13.08 -15.97 25.52
CA ILE A 598 12.99 -17.40 25.19
C ILE A 598 12.98 -17.60 23.67
N PHE A 599 12.22 -16.79 22.93
CA PHE A 599 12.18 -16.87 21.47
C PHE A 599 13.57 -16.61 20.85
N ASN A 600 14.26 -15.54 21.26
CA ASN A 600 15.58 -15.22 20.72
C ASN A 600 16.65 -16.23 21.15
N GLN A 601 16.55 -16.81 22.35
CA GLN A 601 17.39 -17.94 22.76
C GLN A 601 17.15 -19.19 21.92
N ALA A 602 15.89 -19.50 21.59
CA ALA A 602 15.55 -20.60 20.70
C ALA A 602 16.10 -20.36 19.29
N MET A 603 15.95 -19.14 18.75
CA MET A 603 16.51 -18.76 17.46
C MET A 603 18.04 -18.80 17.46
N GLN A 604 18.68 -18.37 18.55
CA GLN A 604 20.12 -18.50 18.75
C GLN A 604 20.53 -19.98 18.64
N ASN A 605 19.95 -20.85 19.47
CA ASN A 605 20.29 -22.28 19.47
C ASN A 605 20.02 -22.95 18.12
N MET A 606 18.95 -22.55 17.43
CA MET A 606 18.65 -23.03 16.08
C MET A 606 19.76 -22.62 15.09
N CYS A 607 20.17 -21.35 15.08
CA CYS A 607 21.26 -20.88 14.22
C CYS A 607 22.58 -21.59 14.57
N GLY A 608 22.84 -21.84 15.86
CA GLY A 608 24.02 -22.59 16.32
C GLY A 608 24.00 -24.08 15.99
N GLY A 609 22.89 -24.63 15.50
CA GLY A 609 22.84 -25.98 14.93
C GLY A 609 23.04 -26.00 13.40
N TYR A 610 22.86 -24.86 12.73
CA TYR A 610 23.11 -24.68 11.30
C TYR A 610 24.53 -24.16 11.00
N TYR A 611 25.11 -23.39 11.93
CA TYR A 611 26.54 -23.16 12.08
C TYR A 611 27.20 -24.40 12.68
#